data_AF-A0A973FZE3-F1
#
_entry.id   AF-A0A973FZE3-F1
#
_cell.length_a   1.000
_cell.length_b   1.000
_cell.length_c   1.000
_cell.angle_alpha   90.00
_cell.angle_beta   90.00
_cell.angle_gamma   90.00
#
_symmetry.space_group_name_H-M   'P 1'
#
loop_
_entity.id
_entity.type
_entity.pdbx_description
1 polymer ?
#
loop_
_entity_poly.entity_id
_entity_poly.type
_entity_poly.pdbx_seq_one_letter_code
_entity_poly.pdbx_strand_id
1 'polypeptide(L)' 'KSLKDGRTETEVDILGRESRLQVIAGLISGRNITQASLNLAGELLERAETI' A
#
# COMPACT_ATOMS: atom_id res chain seq x y z
N LYS A 1 15.60 -6.89 -0.27
CA LYS A 1 16.61 -5.81 -0.34
C LYS A 1 17.57 -6.19 -1.46
N SER A 2 17.53 -5.46 -2.57
CA SER A 2 18.56 -5.56 -3.59
C SER A 2 19.76 -4.72 -3.19
N LEU A 3 20.95 -5.20 -3.56
CA LEU A 3 22.20 -4.49 -3.43
C LEU A 3 22.72 -4.27 -4.84
N LYS A 4 22.94 -3.02 -5.21
CA LYS A 4 23.62 -2.65 -6.46
C LYS A 4 24.96 -2.02 -6.11
N ASP A 5 26.02 -2.62 -6.62
CA ASP A 5 27.40 -2.20 -6.37
C ASP A 5 27.72 -2.04 -4.87
N GLY A 6 27.22 -2.96 -4.04
CA GLY A 6 27.44 -2.97 -2.59
C GLY A 6 26.65 -1.91 -1.81
N ARG A 7 25.75 -1.16 -2.45
CA ARG A 7 24.88 -0.17 -1.82
C ARG A 7 23.43 -0.63 -1.85
N THR A 8 22.66 -0.29 -0.81
CA THR A 8 21.21 -0.52 -0.81
C THR A 8 20.58 0.48 -1.77
N GLU A 9 19.86 -0.03 -2.76
CA GLU A 9 19.07 0.80 -3.68
C GLU A 9 17.61 0.85 -3.28
N THR A 10 16.91 1.87 -3.77
CA THR A 10 15.46 2.01 -3.61
C THR A 10 14.82 1.69 -4.94
N GLU A 11 14.06 0.61 -4.96
CA GLU A 11 13.20 0.23 -6.07
C GLU A 11 11.81 0.82 -5.84
N VAL A 12 11.19 1.31 -6.91
CA VAL A 12 9.86 1.92 -6.89
C VAL A 12 9.01 1.22 -7.93
N ASP A 13 7.92 0.60 -7.46
CA ASP A 13 6.95 -0.09 -8.31
C ASP A 13 5.60 0.61 -8.28
N ILE A 14 4.93 0.66 -9.43
CA ILE A 14 3.55 1.12 -9.52
C ILE A 14 2.63 0.00 -9.04
N LEU A 15 1.88 0.26 -7.97
CA LEU A 15 0.94 -0.71 -7.42
C LEU A 15 -0.36 -0.78 -8.24
N GLY A 16 -0.87 -1.99 -8.46
CA GLY A 16 -2.24 -2.22 -8.93
C GLY A 16 -3.28 -1.98 -7.82
N ARG A 17 -4.57 -1.93 -8.19
CA ARG A 17 -5.67 -1.58 -7.25
C ARG A 17 -5.69 -2.45 -5.99
N GLU A 18 -5.60 -3.77 -6.16
CA GLU A 18 -5.62 -4.72 -5.03
C GLU A 18 -4.40 -4.56 -4.12
N SER A 19 -3.20 -4.43 -4.69
CA SER A 19 -1.98 -4.17 -3.92
C SER A 19 -2.04 -2.83 -3.18
N ARG A 20 -2.60 -1.78 -3.79
CA ARG A 20 -2.83 -0.48 -3.13
C ARG A 20 -3.75 -0.62 -1.92
N LEU A 21 -4.86 -1.35 -2.06
CA LEU A 21 -5.80 -1.57 -0.96
C LEU A 21 -5.11 -2.16 0.27
N GLN A 22 -4.32 -3.22 0.07
CA GLN A 22 -3.59 -3.89 1.15
C GLN A 22 -2.54 -2.98 1.79
N VAL A 23 -1.79 -2.23 0.96
CA VAL A 23 -0.78 -1.29 1.46
C VAL A 23 -1.44 -0.17 2.26
N ILE A 24 -2.55 0.43 1.79
CA ILE A 24 -3.27 1.47 2.52
C ILE A 24 -3.81 0.93 3.85
N ALA A 25 -4.41 -0.26 3.86
CA ALA A 25 -4.88 -0.88 5.09
C ALA A 25 -3.73 -1.09 6.10
N GLY A 26 -2.56 -1.51 5.62
CA GLY A 26 -1.34 -1.61 6.43
C GLY A 26 -0.78 -0.27 6.90
N LEU A 27 -0.89 0.80 6.11
CA LEU A 27 -0.51 2.15 6.53
C LEU A 27 -1.40 2.67 7.67
N ILE A 28 -2.70 2.36 7.63
CA ILE A 28 -3.68 2.77 8.64
C ILE A 28 -3.52 1.97 9.94
N SER A 29 -3.37 0.64 9.82
CA SER A 29 -3.48 -0.30 10.96
C SER A 29 -2.16 -0.95 11.38
N GLY A 30 -1.06 -0.62 10.70
CA GLY A 30 0.23 -1.29 10.88
C GLY A 30 0.15 -2.76 10.47
N ARG A 31 0.70 -3.65 11.31
CA ARG A 31 0.71 -5.10 11.05
C ARG A 31 -0.62 -5.81 11.36
N ASN A 32 -1.58 -5.12 11.97
CA ASN A 32 -2.85 -5.72 12.39
C ASN A 32 -3.97 -5.37 11.40
N ILE A 33 -3.83 -5.86 10.16
CA ILE A 33 -4.83 -5.66 9.12
C ILE A 33 -6.09 -6.45 9.49
N THR A 34 -7.19 -5.73 9.64
CA THR A 34 -8.52 -6.27 9.89
C THR A 34 -9.46 -5.95 8.72
N GLN A 35 -10.64 -6.57 8.72
CA GLN A 35 -11.68 -6.24 7.74
C GLN A 35 -12.09 -4.75 7.81
N ALA A 36 -12.13 -4.16 9.02
CA ALA A 36 -12.47 -2.76 9.18
C ALA A 36 -11.43 -1.82 8.52
N SER A 37 -10.13 -2.12 8.66
CA SER A 37 -9.08 -1.35 7.99
C SER A 37 -9.09 -1.53 6.47
N LEU A 38 -9.46 -2.71 5.97
CA LEU A 38 -9.62 -2.94 4.53
C LEU A 38 -10.81 -2.17 3.97
N ASN A 39 -11.93 -2.12 4.69
CA ASN A 39 -13.10 -1.36 4.28
C ASN A 39 -12.77 0.14 4.21
N LEU A 40 -12.13 0.69 5.25
CA LEU A 40 -11.70 2.10 5.25
C LEU A 40 -10.70 2.40 4.13
N ALA A 41 -9.73 1.51 3.88
CA ALA A 41 -8.79 1.64 2.78
C ALA A 41 -9.51 1.66 1.41
N GLY A 42 -10.56 0.87 1.24
CA GLY A 42 -11.40 0.84 0.04
C GLY A 42 -12.11 2.16 -0.18
N GLU A 43 -12.77 2.69 0.85
CA GLU A 43 -13.46 3.99 0.79
C GLU A 43 -12.52 5.13 0.41
N LEU A 44 -11.29 5.14 0.95
CA LEU A 44 -10.28 6.14 0.61
C LEU A 44 -9.81 6.02 -0.85
N LEU A 45 -9.59 4.79 -1.32
CA LEU A 45 -9.14 4.54 -2.68
C LEU A 45 -10.21 4.95 -3.71
N GLU A 46 -11.47 4.61 -3.45
CA GLU A 46 -12.59 5.00 -4.30
C GLU A 46 -12.76 6.52 -4.37
N ARG A 47 -12.67 7.22 -3.23
CA ARG A 47 -12.72 8.70 -3.21
C ARG A 47 -11.58 9.32 -4.01
N ALA A 48 -10.37 8.78 -3.93
CA ALA A 48 -9.23 9.29 -4.68
C ALA A 48 -9.39 9.12 -6.20
N GLU A 49 -10.13 8.11 -6.66
CA GLU A 49 -10.41 7.88 -8.09
C GLU A 49 -11.50 8.81 -8.65
N THR A 50 -12.25 9.51 -7.78
CA THR A 50 -13.33 10.44 -8.16
C THR A 50 -12.90 11.91 -8.22
N ILE A 51 -11.63 12.22 -7.93
CA ILE A 51 -11.02 13.56 -8.01
C ILE A 51 -10.20 13.66 -9.29
#